data_AF-F3B7N8-F1
#
_entry.id   AF-F3B7N8-F1
#
_cell.length_a   1.000
_cell.length_b   1.000
_cell.length_c   1.000
_cell.angle_alpha   90.00
_cell.angle_beta   90.00
_cell.angle_gamma   90.00
#
_symmetry.space_group_name_H-M   'P 1'
#
loop_
_entity.id
_entity.type
_entity.pdbx_description
1 polymer ?
#
loop_
_entity_poly.entity_id
_entity_poly.type
_entity_poly.pdbx_seq_one_letter_code
_entity_poly.pdbx_strand_id
1 'polypeptide(L)'
;MGYKLNRKIKVEQAALYSRSELELMSEYRLREVCRREHIVKGLDKNLTNEELIEMILSYCQSFEDELIRKEIPGGRERIEQVLDKFSIREPEKDELRISGKISIYEGAALNFLDDYKIEYKDKFLNTNALIVSGDKKVCAVFNVVAMGDKKDSLYLVKEADLSGVATEIKDYSLYLMEREASGFIYHTYMGNEEGNTTLLRYKAYKLPIMDFEVLPLIDLHMPIALDLGSTNTTVAMYADSSYYRQINTAKQRGIKENTICHTLFFESVGGENFTEMMIPTVVAVTEVKEGSIEYAFGRKALWYANLSYTDKGFSVFYDIKRWVGDFERKEELTDSKGRYRYVQRIEIIGAYLRHVLDITRDSFKCRIKEVYITVPVKQKHVYEQMLSILSEMLSVEIKVTLDESTAVLYSFISKMREKNRLKDGESYKALIMDCGGGTTDLSACKFKVHAKGDIQTYIMENSYKNGNTDFGGNNITYRIIATSKTENCIQTSWT
;
A
#
# COMPACT_ATOMS: atom_id res chain seq x y z
N MET A 1 -44.52 -24.35 5.82
CA MET A 1 -44.24 -23.42 4.70
C MET A 1 -42.74 -23.14 4.68
N GLY A 2 -42.01 -23.81 3.80
CA GLY A 2 -40.57 -23.65 3.69
C GLY A 2 -40.22 -22.49 2.76
N TYR A 3 -39.52 -21.50 3.27
CA TYR A 3 -38.95 -20.43 2.47
C TYR A 3 -37.83 -21.00 1.59
N LYS A 4 -38.07 -21.07 0.27
CA LYS A 4 -37.01 -21.27 -0.72
C LYS A 4 -36.26 -19.95 -0.90
N LEU A 5 -35.05 -19.87 -0.32
CA LEU A 5 -34.08 -18.85 -0.66
C LEU A 5 -33.69 -19.02 -2.14
N ASN A 6 -34.19 -18.10 -2.96
CA ASN A 6 -33.82 -17.98 -4.36
C ASN A 6 -32.36 -17.48 -4.40
N ARG A 7 -31.38 -18.40 -4.29
CA ARG A 7 -29.97 -18.11 -4.58
C ARG A 7 -29.89 -17.80 -6.07
N LYS A 8 -30.01 -16.52 -6.42
CA LYS A 8 -29.36 -16.02 -7.63
C LYS A 8 -27.89 -16.36 -7.46
N ILE A 9 -27.41 -17.35 -8.21
CA ILE A 9 -25.99 -17.60 -8.39
C ILE A 9 -25.45 -16.31 -9.01
N LYS A 10 -24.85 -15.44 -8.20
CA LYS A 10 -23.89 -14.48 -8.73
C LYS A 10 -22.79 -15.36 -9.33
N VAL A 11 -22.45 -15.12 -10.58
CA VAL A 11 -21.20 -15.62 -11.13
C VAL A 11 -20.10 -14.99 -10.26
N GLU A 12 -19.60 -15.75 -9.30
CA GLU A 12 -18.40 -15.38 -8.54
C GLU A 12 -17.25 -15.34 -9.54
N GLN A 13 -16.53 -14.23 -9.49
CA GLN A 13 -15.52 -13.84 -10.47
C GLN A 13 -14.14 -14.34 -10.03
N ALA A 14 -13.25 -14.50 -11.02
CA ALA A 14 -11.88 -14.92 -10.81
C ALA A 14 -11.11 -13.91 -9.97
N ALA A 15 -10.77 -14.31 -8.75
CA ALA A 15 -9.80 -13.60 -7.93
C ALA A 15 -8.48 -13.43 -8.67
N LEU A 16 -7.92 -12.22 -8.68
CA LEU A 16 -6.55 -12.00 -9.11
C LEU A 16 -5.57 -12.58 -8.07
N TYR A 17 -4.76 -13.54 -8.52
CA TYR A 17 -3.68 -14.15 -7.73
C TYR A 17 -2.34 -13.88 -8.40
N SER A 18 -1.36 -13.43 -7.62
CA SER A 18 0.03 -13.35 -8.06
C SER A 18 0.72 -14.71 -7.99
N ARG A 19 1.78 -14.89 -8.80
CA ARG A 19 2.62 -16.09 -8.74
C ARG A 19 3.16 -16.33 -7.34
N SER A 20 3.67 -15.28 -6.69
CA SER A 20 4.23 -15.35 -5.34
C SER A 20 3.24 -15.83 -4.28
N GLU A 21 1.94 -15.55 -4.43
CA GLU A 21 0.91 -16.07 -3.52
C GLU A 21 0.65 -17.56 -3.76
N LEU A 22 0.50 -17.95 -5.03
CA LEU A 22 0.21 -19.33 -5.40
C LEU A 22 1.37 -20.26 -5.04
N GLU A 23 2.61 -19.79 -5.20
CA GLU A 23 3.81 -20.50 -4.75
C GLU A 23 3.86 -20.71 -3.23
N LEU A 24 3.13 -19.95 -2.42
CA LEU A 24 3.02 -20.18 -0.97
C LEU A 24 1.89 -21.15 -0.61
N MET A 25 0.95 -21.41 -1.52
CA MET A 25 -0.16 -22.32 -1.25
C MET A 25 0.28 -23.79 -1.23
N SER A 26 -0.47 -24.62 -0.50
CA SER A 26 -0.41 -26.07 -0.62
C SER A 26 -1.17 -26.55 -1.86
N GLU A 27 -0.88 -27.76 -2.33
CA GLU A 27 -1.61 -28.37 -3.45
C GLU A 27 -3.13 -28.37 -3.20
N TYR A 28 -3.54 -28.68 -1.96
CA TYR A 28 -4.95 -28.63 -1.56
C TYR A 28 -5.57 -27.24 -1.81
N ARG A 29 -4.89 -26.17 -1.40
CA ARG A 29 -5.36 -24.80 -1.60
C ARG A 29 -5.38 -24.40 -3.08
N LEU A 30 -4.34 -24.75 -3.85
CA LEU A 30 -4.33 -24.53 -5.30
C LEU A 30 -5.53 -25.21 -5.98
N ARG A 31 -5.86 -26.45 -5.57
CA ARG A 31 -7.04 -27.16 -6.07
C ARG A 31 -8.35 -26.54 -5.61
N GLU A 32 -8.42 -25.98 -4.41
CA GLU A 32 -9.59 -25.19 -3.98
C GLU A 32 -9.76 -23.93 -4.81
N VAL A 33 -8.67 -23.24 -5.18
CA VAL A 33 -8.72 -22.13 -6.14
C VAL A 33 -9.28 -22.63 -7.47
N CYS A 34 -8.76 -23.71 -8.05
CA CYS A 34 -9.31 -24.28 -9.29
C CYS A 34 -10.79 -24.64 -9.18
N ARG A 35 -11.27 -25.14 -8.04
CA ARG A 35 -12.70 -25.43 -7.80
C ARG A 35 -13.54 -24.16 -7.76
N ARG A 36 -13.10 -23.17 -6.99
CA ARG A 36 -13.78 -21.89 -6.82
C ARG A 36 -13.88 -21.15 -8.15
N GLU A 37 -12.80 -21.19 -8.92
CA GLU A 37 -12.69 -20.53 -10.21
C GLU A 37 -13.18 -21.36 -11.40
N HIS A 38 -13.76 -22.54 -11.14
CA HIS A 38 -14.29 -23.43 -12.17
C HIS A 38 -13.26 -23.85 -13.25
N ILE A 39 -11.98 -23.94 -12.89
CA ILE A 39 -10.88 -24.41 -13.75
C ILE A 39 -10.89 -25.94 -13.77
N VAL A 40 -11.72 -26.52 -14.64
CA VAL A 40 -11.99 -27.98 -14.70
C VAL A 40 -10.72 -28.82 -14.86
N LYS A 41 -9.78 -28.37 -15.71
CA LYS A 41 -8.50 -29.08 -15.94
C LYS A 41 -7.63 -29.14 -14.68
N GLY A 42 -7.71 -28.13 -13.81
CA GLY A 42 -6.94 -28.07 -12.55
C GLY A 42 -7.38 -29.08 -11.49
N LEU A 43 -8.43 -29.87 -11.76
CA LEU A 43 -8.90 -30.95 -10.89
C LEU A 43 -8.29 -32.32 -11.22
N ASP A 44 -7.48 -32.42 -12.27
CA ASP A 44 -6.74 -33.64 -12.60
C ASP A 44 -5.67 -33.91 -11.53
N LYS A 45 -5.67 -35.12 -10.97
CA LYS A 45 -4.76 -35.56 -9.90
C LYS A 45 -3.31 -35.68 -10.36
N ASN A 46 -3.06 -35.74 -11.66
CA ASN A 46 -1.72 -35.92 -12.21
C ASN A 46 -0.94 -34.60 -12.40
N LEU A 47 -1.59 -33.45 -12.19
CA LEU A 47 -0.93 -32.15 -12.33
C LEU A 47 -0.01 -31.84 -11.15
N THR A 48 1.18 -31.34 -11.48
CA THR A 48 2.14 -30.77 -10.54
C THR A 48 1.68 -29.40 -10.01
N ASN A 49 2.29 -28.93 -8.92
CA ASN A 49 1.99 -27.60 -8.36
C ASN A 49 2.29 -26.49 -9.38
N GLU A 50 3.44 -26.54 -10.07
CA GLU A 50 3.79 -25.60 -11.13
C GLU A 50 2.74 -25.57 -12.25
N GLU A 51 2.27 -26.73 -12.73
CA GLU A 51 1.22 -26.77 -13.76
C GLU A 51 -0.11 -26.18 -13.27
N LEU A 52 -0.46 -26.38 -11.98
CA LEU A 52 -1.63 -25.76 -11.38
C LEU A 52 -1.46 -24.24 -11.28
N ILE A 53 -0.29 -23.76 -10.87
CA ILE A 53 0.04 -22.33 -10.77
C ILE A 53 -0.08 -21.67 -12.15
N GLU A 54 0.57 -22.21 -13.18
CA GLU A 54 0.48 -21.66 -14.55
C GLU A 54 -0.97 -21.61 -15.05
N MET A 55 -1.75 -22.64 -14.75
CA MET A 55 -3.16 -22.70 -15.16
C MET A 55 -4.01 -21.64 -14.46
N ILE A 56 -3.80 -21.44 -13.15
CA ILE A 56 -4.47 -20.40 -12.37
C ILE A 56 -4.04 -19.02 -12.87
N LEU A 57 -2.75 -18.75 -13.06
CA LEU A 57 -2.24 -17.47 -13.57
C LEU A 57 -2.80 -17.14 -14.95
N SER A 58 -2.79 -18.12 -15.85
CA SER A 58 -3.35 -17.99 -17.20
C SER A 58 -4.84 -17.68 -17.16
N TYR A 59 -5.61 -18.37 -16.31
CA TYR A 59 -7.03 -18.15 -16.13
C TYR A 59 -7.34 -16.76 -15.53
N CYS A 60 -6.61 -16.37 -14.48
CA CYS A 60 -6.78 -15.09 -13.79
C CYS A 60 -6.18 -13.91 -14.59
N GLN A 61 -5.51 -14.20 -15.71
CA GLN A 61 -4.80 -13.23 -16.52
C GLN A 61 -3.76 -12.40 -15.72
N SER A 62 -3.08 -13.02 -14.77
CA SER A 62 -2.04 -12.38 -13.96
C SER A 62 -0.71 -12.27 -14.72
N PHE A 63 -0.72 -11.36 -15.68
CA PHE A 63 0.34 -10.86 -16.57
C PHE A 63 1.50 -10.12 -15.90
N GLU A 64 1.65 -10.18 -14.57
CA GLU A 64 2.46 -9.21 -13.84
C GLU A 64 3.97 -9.28 -14.15
N ASP A 65 4.45 -10.46 -14.57
CA ASP A 65 5.87 -10.73 -14.81
C ASP A 65 6.44 -9.98 -16.04
N GLU A 66 5.57 -9.42 -16.90
CA GLU A 66 5.93 -8.66 -18.11
C GLU A 66 5.60 -7.16 -17.99
N LEU A 67 5.46 -6.64 -16.77
CA LEU A 67 5.25 -5.22 -16.52
C LEU A 67 6.57 -4.51 -16.23
N ILE A 68 6.79 -3.38 -16.92
CA ILE A 68 7.93 -2.52 -16.64
C ILE A 68 7.65 -1.76 -15.33
N ARG A 69 8.36 -2.13 -14.27
CA ARG A 69 8.19 -1.58 -12.91
C ARG A 69 9.47 -0.99 -12.32
N LYS A 70 10.62 -1.20 -12.95
CA LYS A 70 11.92 -0.70 -12.50
C LYS A 70 12.56 0.06 -13.63
N GLU A 71 13.15 1.22 -13.31
CA GLU A 71 13.94 1.96 -14.28
C GLU A 71 15.23 1.20 -14.57
N ILE A 72 15.57 1.04 -15.85
CA ILE A 72 16.87 0.52 -16.26
C ILE A 72 17.53 1.46 -17.27
N PRO A 73 18.86 1.63 -17.20
CA PRO A 73 19.59 2.45 -18.15
C PRO A 73 19.38 2.00 -19.60
N GLY A 74 19.09 2.96 -20.48
CA GLY A 74 18.89 2.72 -21.92
C GLY A 74 17.54 2.07 -22.28
N GLY A 75 16.67 1.78 -21.30
CA GLY A 75 15.42 1.04 -21.54
C GLY A 75 14.45 1.78 -22.46
N ARG A 76 14.31 3.09 -22.27
CA ARG A 76 13.44 3.95 -23.10
C ARG A 76 13.98 4.07 -24.52
N GLU A 77 15.29 4.28 -24.67
CA GLU A 77 15.96 4.42 -25.96
C GLU A 77 15.80 3.14 -26.80
N ARG A 78 15.85 1.96 -26.17
CA ARG A 78 15.57 0.69 -26.86
C ARG A 78 14.12 0.62 -27.37
N ILE A 79 13.15 1.10 -26.60
CA ILE A 79 11.75 1.20 -27.06
C ILE A 79 11.63 2.17 -28.24
N GLU A 80 12.24 3.36 -28.14
CA GLU A 80 12.19 4.39 -29.19
C GLU A 80 12.64 3.85 -30.56
N GLN A 81 13.65 2.97 -30.57
CA GLN A 81 14.20 2.34 -31.77
C GLN A 81 13.27 1.33 -32.44
N VAL A 82 12.24 0.82 -31.74
CA VAL A 82 11.33 -0.22 -32.24
C VAL A 82 9.88 0.24 -32.41
N LEU A 83 9.60 1.53 -32.18
CA LEU A 83 8.24 2.09 -32.33
C LEU A 83 7.69 1.96 -33.76
N ASP A 84 8.54 1.85 -34.77
CA ASP A 84 8.17 1.62 -36.17
C ASP A 84 7.61 0.20 -36.45
N LYS A 85 7.89 -0.76 -35.56
CA LYS A 85 7.32 -2.11 -35.61
C LYS A 85 5.84 -2.16 -35.21
N PHE A 86 5.28 -1.05 -34.72
CA PHE A 86 3.89 -0.99 -34.27
C PHE A 86 2.95 -0.50 -35.37
N SER A 87 1.84 -1.21 -35.54
CA SER A 87 0.67 -0.70 -36.23
C SER A 87 -0.16 0.14 -35.27
N ILE A 88 0.11 1.45 -35.23
CA ILE A 88 -0.61 2.41 -34.40
C ILE A 88 -2.02 2.64 -34.96
N ARG A 89 -3.04 2.44 -34.13
CA ARG A 89 -4.46 2.67 -34.46
C ARG A 89 -5.01 3.81 -33.60
N GLU A 90 -5.95 4.56 -34.15
CA GLU A 90 -6.78 5.44 -33.34
C GLU A 90 -8.02 4.66 -32.89
N PRO A 91 -8.42 4.73 -31.60
CA PRO A 91 -9.67 4.13 -31.15
C PRO A 91 -10.85 4.71 -31.91
N GLU A 92 -11.93 3.92 -32.05
CA GLU A 92 -13.17 4.49 -32.57
C GLU A 92 -13.71 5.58 -31.62
N LYS A 93 -14.52 6.51 -32.16
CA LYS A 93 -15.03 7.63 -31.37
C LYS A 93 -15.85 7.10 -30.18
N ASP A 94 -15.54 7.59 -28.98
CA ASP A 94 -16.13 7.16 -27.70
C ASP A 94 -15.77 5.74 -27.23
N GLU A 95 -14.85 5.05 -27.90
CA GLU A 95 -14.44 3.70 -27.53
C GLU A 95 -13.48 3.68 -26.32
N LEU A 96 -12.62 4.69 -26.21
CA LEU A 96 -11.67 4.89 -25.11
C LEU A 96 -11.55 6.37 -24.77
N ARG A 97 -11.53 6.69 -23.49
CA ARG A 97 -11.38 8.04 -22.95
C ARG A 97 -10.38 8.02 -21.80
N ILE A 98 -9.59 9.06 -21.73
CA ILE A 98 -8.71 9.34 -20.60
C ILE A 98 -8.70 10.83 -20.31
N SER A 99 -8.25 11.21 -19.11
CA SER A 99 -7.95 12.61 -18.80
C SER A 99 -7.07 13.22 -19.88
N GLY A 100 -7.49 14.36 -20.43
CA GLY A 100 -6.72 15.10 -21.44
C GLY A 100 -5.40 15.66 -20.90
N LYS A 101 -5.20 15.67 -19.58
CA LYS A 101 -3.93 16.05 -18.94
C LYS A 101 -3.50 14.94 -17.99
N ILE A 102 -2.22 14.57 -18.05
CA ILE A 102 -1.59 13.63 -17.12
C ILE A 102 -0.40 14.32 -16.46
N SER A 103 -0.46 14.48 -15.14
CA SER A 103 0.66 14.98 -14.34
C SER A 103 1.22 13.85 -13.48
N ILE A 104 2.53 13.65 -13.54
CA ILE A 104 3.28 12.78 -12.62
C ILE A 104 4.18 13.61 -11.72
N TYR A 105 4.63 13.02 -10.61
CA TYR A 105 5.55 13.63 -9.67
C TYR A 105 6.83 12.83 -9.61
N GLU A 106 7.97 13.49 -9.80
CA GLU A 106 9.29 12.86 -9.79
C GLU A 106 9.56 12.20 -8.42
N GLY A 107 9.97 10.92 -8.44
CA GLY A 107 10.17 10.14 -7.22
C GLY A 107 8.89 9.76 -6.47
N ALA A 108 7.71 9.87 -7.09
CA ALA A 108 6.45 9.35 -6.55
C ALA A 108 5.82 8.34 -7.51
N ALA A 109 5.18 7.31 -6.94
CA ALA A 109 4.35 6.40 -7.72
C ALA A 109 3.08 7.12 -8.19
N LEU A 110 2.50 6.70 -9.32
CA LEU A 110 1.14 7.06 -9.72
C LEU A 110 0.24 5.87 -9.44
N ASN A 111 -0.84 6.07 -8.68
CA ASN A 111 -1.66 4.98 -8.15
C ASN A 111 -3.16 5.27 -8.32
N PHE A 112 -4.01 4.37 -7.81
CA PHE A 112 -5.47 4.47 -7.95
C PHE A 112 -6.08 5.78 -7.44
N LEU A 113 -5.42 6.48 -6.49
CA LEU A 113 -5.88 7.78 -5.99
C LEU A 113 -5.70 8.92 -6.99
N ASP A 114 -4.84 8.75 -8.01
CA ASP A 114 -4.65 9.74 -9.08
C ASP A 114 -5.82 9.74 -10.09
N ASP A 115 -6.63 8.68 -10.11
CA ASP A 115 -7.83 8.49 -10.95
C ASP A 115 -7.61 8.66 -12.46
N TYR A 116 -6.39 8.40 -12.94
CA TYR A 116 -6.12 8.27 -14.38
C TYR A 116 -6.58 6.89 -14.85
N LYS A 117 -7.78 6.85 -15.42
CA LYS A 117 -8.42 5.60 -15.85
C LYS A 117 -8.97 5.68 -17.27
N ILE A 118 -9.15 4.50 -17.86
CA ILE A 118 -9.79 4.24 -19.15
C ILE A 118 -10.95 3.25 -18.97
N GLU A 119 -11.85 3.19 -19.94
CA GLU A 119 -12.89 2.17 -19.98
C GLU A 119 -12.29 0.76 -19.95
N TYR A 120 -12.96 -0.13 -19.20
CA TYR A 120 -12.46 -1.48 -19.04
C TYR A 120 -12.50 -2.25 -20.36
N LYS A 121 -11.34 -2.80 -20.77
CA LYS A 121 -11.23 -3.76 -21.87
C LYS A 121 -10.16 -4.80 -21.54
N ASP A 122 -10.54 -6.08 -21.55
CA ASP A 122 -9.63 -7.19 -21.21
C ASP A 122 -8.33 -7.17 -22.04
N LYS A 123 -8.36 -6.67 -23.28
CA LYS A 123 -7.16 -6.56 -24.15
C LYS A 123 -6.06 -5.64 -23.61
N PHE A 124 -6.37 -4.75 -22.66
CA PHE A 124 -5.42 -3.84 -22.01
C PHE A 124 -5.19 -4.18 -20.52
N LEU A 125 -5.80 -5.23 -20.00
CA LEU A 125 -5.61 -5.62 -18.61
C LEU A 125 -4.20 -6.18 -18.41
N ASN A 126 -3.48 -5.65 -17.42
CA ASN A 126 -2.12 -6.04 -17.06
C ASN A 126 -1.16 -5.90 -18.25
N THR A 127 -1.16 -4.73 -18.88
CA THR A 127 -0.26 -4.38 -19.99
C THR A 127 0.54 -3.11 -19.71
N ASN A 128 1.60 -2.88 -20.48
CA ASN A 128 2.36 -1.64 -20.47
C ASN A 128 1.66 -0.57 -21.33
N ALA A 129 1.82 0.68 -20.93
CA ALA A 129 1.40 1.85 -21.70
C ALA A 129 2.51 2.91 -21.68
N LEU A 130 2.58 3.72 -22.73
CA LEU A 130 3.64 4.71 -22.89
C LEU A 130 3.05 6.09 -23.14
N ILE A 131 3.67 7.13 -22.60
CA ILE A 131 3.52 8.49 -23.14
C ILE A 131 4.63 8.67 -24.17
N VAL A 132 4.23 8.99 -25.40
CA VAL A 132 5.12 9.21 -26.52
C VAL A 132 4.90 10.62 -27.07
N SER A 133 5.99 11.34 -27.31
CA SER A 133 5.95 12.67 -27.92
C SER A 133 5.82 12.59 -29.46
N GLY A 134 5.53 13.72 -30.10
CA GLY A 134 5.45 13.84 -31.56
C GLY A 134 6.72 13.42 -32.31
N ASP A 135 7.89 13.62 -31.71
CA ASP A 135 9.21 13.19 -32.22
C ASP A 135 9.58 11.75 -31.83
N LYS A 136 8.59 10.96 -31.35
CA LYS A 136 8.72 9.55 -30.96
C LYS A 136 9.62 9.29 -29.75
N LYS A 137 9.78 10.27 -28.85
CA LYS A 137 10.45 10.06 -27.57
C LYS A 137 9.52 9.42 -26.57
N VAL A 138 10.03 8.45 -25.81
CA VAL A 138 9.25 7.80 -24.74
C VAL A 138 9.40 8.64 -23.47
N CYS A 139 8.36 9.41 -23.17
CA CYS A 139 8.33 10.36 -22.07
C CYS A 139 8.08 9.70 -20.72
N ALA A 140 7.27 8.64 -20.66
CA ALA A 140 6.98 7.89 -19.44
C ALA A 140 6.42 6.50 -19.74
N VAL A 141 6.64 5.57 -18.82
CA VAL A 141 6.11 4.21 -18.85
C VAL A 141 5.09 4.04 -17.73
N PHE A 142 3.97 3.41 -18.06
CA PHE A 142 2.87 3.08 -17.15
C PHE A 142 2.52 1.61 -17.29
N ASN A 143 1.83 1.08 -16.29
CA ASN A 143 1.09 -0.18 -16.40
C ASN A 143 -0.41 0.10 -16.35
N VAL A 144 -1.17 -0.69 -17.09
CA VAL A 144 -2.64 -0.63 -17.16
C VAL A 144 -3.17 -1.79 -16.35
N VAL A 145 -3.79 -1.51 -15.20
CA VAL A 145 -4.22 -2.54 -14.25
C VAL A 145 -5.65 -2.31 -13.78
N ALA A 146 -6.33 -3.37 -13.35
CA ALA A 146 -7.62 -3.24 -12.67
C ALA A 146 -7.42 -2.90 -11.19
N MET A 147 -8.41 -2.23 -10.59
CA MET A 147 -8.46 -2.05 -9.14
C MET A 147 -9.10 -3.30 -8.51
N GLY A 148 -8.28 -4.34 -8.33
CA GLY A 148 -8.68 -5.74 -8.11
C GLY A 148 -9.80 -6.18 -9.05
N ASP A 149 -10.86 -6.80 -8.53
CA ASP A 149 -11.84 -7.50 -9.39
C ASP A 149 -12.87 -6.59 -10.10
N LYS A 150 -12.77 -5.27 -9.93
CA LYS A 150 -13.72 -4.33 -10.57
C LYS A 150 -13.44 -4.21 -12.07
N LYS A 151 -14.40 -4.65 -12.90
CA LYS A 151 -14.37 -4.48 -14.37
C LYS A 151 -15.04 -3.19 -14.87
N ASP A 152 -15.03 -2.14 -14.05
CA ASP A 152 -15.63 -0.85 -14.42
C ASP A 152 -14.65 0.01 -15.23
N SER A 153 -13.37 -0.04 -14.87
CA SER A 153 -12.31 0.77 -15.48
C SER A 153 -10.95 0.11 -15.29
N LEU A 154 -10.01 0.46 -16.16
CA LEU A 154 -8.59 0.16 -15.97
C LEU A 154 -7.85 1.44 -15.62
N TYR A 155 -6.86 1.34 -14.75
CA TYR A 155 -6.10 2.47 -14.22
C TYR A 155 -4.70 2.45 -14.81
N LEU A 156 -4.19 3.63 -15.16
CA LEU A 156 -2.76 3.83 -15.32
C LEU A 156 -2.14 3.86 -13.93
N VAL A 157 -1.09 3.08 -13.74
CA VAL A 157 -0.23 3.10 -12.55
C VAL A 157 1.23 3.16 -12.97
N LYS A 158 2.09 3.63 -12.07
CA LYS A 158 3.53 3.76 -12.32
C LYS A 158 4.26 3.66 -10.98
N GLU A 159 5.33 2.87 -10.91
CA GLU A 159 6.19 2.80 -9.73
C GLU A 159 6.99 4.08 -9.51
N ALA A 160 7.35 4.40 -8.27
CA ALA A 160 8.06 5.64 -7.93
C ALA A 160 9.41 5.79 -8.64
N ASP A 161 10.14 4.67 -8.82
CA ASP A 161 11.48 4.64 -9.39
C ASP A 161 11.51 4.86 -10.92
N LEU A 162 10.39 4.67 -11.61
CA LEU A 162 10.30 4.98 -13.03
C LEU A 162 10.35 6.50 -13.22
N SER A 163 11.19 6.98 -14.11
CA SER A 163 11.29 8.43 -14.36
C SER A 163 10.33 8.89 -15.46
N GLY A 164 10.07 10.18 -15.53
CA GLY A 164 9.44 10.77 -16.70
C GLY A 164 10.18 12.00 -17.20
N VAL A 165 10.03 12.28 -18.49
CA VAL A 165 10.69 13.40 -19.16
C VAL A 165 9.66 14.14 -20.00
N ALA A 166 9.48 15.42 -19.70
CA ALA A 166 8.73 16.33 -20.55
C ALA A 166 9.61 16.85 -21.70
N THR A 167 9.05 16.96 -22.89
CA THR A 167 9.63 17.58 -24.07
C THR A 167 9.26 19.06 -24.17
N GLU A 168 10.05 19.85 -24.91
CA GLU A 168 9.77 21.28 -25.15
C GLU A 168 8.48 21.50 -25.96
N ILE A 169 8.22 20.61 -26.91
CA ILE A 169 7.00 20.62 -27.73
C ILE A 169 5.94 19.79 -27.01
N LYS A 170 4.78 20.41 -26.72
CA LYS A 170 3.62 19.75 -26.10
C LYS A 170 2.78 19.01 -27.14
N ASP A 171 3.36 17.98 -27.74
CA ASP A 171 2.68 17.02 -28.62
C ASP A 171 2.85 15.64 -28.01
N TYR A 172 1.87 15.20 -27.23
CA TYR A 172 1.94 13.95 -26.49
C TYR A 172 0.77 13.04 -26.84
N SER A 173 1.03 11.74 -26.78
CA SER A 173 0.00 10.73 -26.93
C SER A 173 0.25 9.55 -25.99
N LEU A 174 -0.83 9.01 -25.45
CA LEU A 174 -0.83 7.75 -24.73
C LEU A 174 -0.93 6.59 -25.72
N TYR A 175 0.03 5.68 -25.67
CA TYR A 175 0.03 4.44 -26.43
C TYR A 175 -0.41 3.31 -25.50
N LEU A 176 -1.59 2.76 -25.75
CA LEU A 176 -2.11 1.58 -25.07
C LEU A 176 -1.78 0.33 -25.89
N MET A 177 -1.23 -0.69 -25.24
CA MET A 177 -0.74 -1.89 -25.92
C MET A 177 -1.62 -3.09 -25.60
N GLU A 178 -1.89 -3.91 -26.61
CA GLU A 178 -2.43 -5.25 -26.40
C GLU A 178 -1.33 -6.16 -25.80
N ARG A 179 -1.71 -7.33 -25.26
CA ARG A 179 -0.78 -8.21 -24.53
C ARG A 179 0.52 -8.53 -25.28
N GLU A 180 0.44 -8.99 -26.52
CA GLU A 180 1.65 -9.34 -27.32
C GLU A 180 2.58 -8.14 -27.50
N ALA A 181 2.00 -6.97 -27.76
CA ALA A 181 2.72 -5.71 -27.92
C ALA A 181 3.38 -5.27 -26.60
N SER A 182 2.69 -5.49 -25.48
CA SER A 182 3.19 -5.21 -24.13
C SER A 182 4.38 -6.08 -23.75
N GLY A 183 4.30 -7.39 -23.98
CA GLY A 183 5.40 -8.34 -23.70
C GLY A 183 6.64 -8.03 -24.54
N PHE A 184 6.48 -7.76 -25.84
CA PHE A 184 7.57 -7.33 -26.71
C PHE A 184 8.29 -6.07 -26.19
N ILE A 185 7.52 -5.09 -25.69
CA ILE A 185 8.06 -3.85 -25.12
C ILE A 185 8.77 -4.10 -23.82
N TYR A 186 8.24 -4.97 -22.96
CA TYR A 186 8.92 -5.40 -21.75
C TYR A 186 10.28 -6.04 -22.07
N HIS A 187 10.34 -7.04 -22.94
CA HIS A 187 11.60 -7.70 -23.30
C HIS A 187 12.60 -6.73 -23.96
N THR A 188 12.12 -5.86 -24.86
CA THR A 188 12.94 -4.80 -25.47
C THR A 188 13.48 -3.84 -24.42
N TYR A 189 12.63 -3.38 -23.50
CA TYR A 189 13.03 -2.50 -22.40
C TYR A 189 14.11 -3.19 -21.59
N MET A 190 13.89 -4.44 -21.14
CA MET A 190 14.83 -5.24 -20.35
C MET A 190 16.15 -5.58 -21.07
N GLY A 191 16.24 -5.36 -22.39
CA GLY A 191 17.43 -5.67 -23.18
C GLY A 191 17.56 -7.16 -23.49
N ASN A 192 16.47 -7.91 -23.39
CA ASN A 192 16.43 -9.31 -23.78
C ASN A 192 16.40 -9.40 -25.31
N GLU A 193 17.34 -10.15 -25.90
CA GLU A 193 17.34 -10.41 -27.33
C GLU A 193 16.21 -11.38 -27.68
N GLU A 194 15.08 -10.86 -28.19
CA GLU A 194 14.09 -11.71 -28.84
C GLU A 194 14.50 -12.00 -30.30
N GLY A 195 14.44 -13.28 -30.66
CA GLY A 195 14.69 -13.77 -32.01
C GLY A 195 13.79 -13.11 -33.04
N ASN A 196 14.41 -12.51 -34.05
CA ASN A 196 13.89 -12.10 -35.37
C ASN A 196 12.35 -12.08 -35.54
N THR A 197 11.71 -10.97 -35.15
CA THR A 197 10.27 -10.68 -35.39
C THR A 197 10.08 -9.77 -36.61
N THR A 198 10.69 -10.11 -37.74
CA THR A 198 10.77 -9.23 -38.93
C THR A 198 9.45 -9.05 -39.70
N LEU A 199 8.35 -9.74 -39.31
CA LEU A 199 7.08 -9.77 -40.07
C LEU A 199 5.81 -9.48 -39.26
N LEU A 200 5.88 -9.33 -37.93
CA LEU A 200 4.69 -9.04 -37.10
C LEU A 200 4.63 -7.55 -36.77
N ARG A 201 3.53 -6.89 -37.16
CA ARG A 201 3.22 -5.54 -36.68
C ARG A 201 2.40 -5.63 -35.40
N TYR A 202 3.03 -5.32 -34.27
CA TYR A 202 2.35 -5.26 -32.97
C TYR A 202 1.29 -4.16 -32.96
N LYS A 203 0.14 -4.40 -32.33
CA LYS A 203 -0.95 -3.42 -32.28
C LYS A 203 -0.81 -2.52 -31.05
N ALA A 204 -0.90 -1.22 -31.26
CA ALA A 204 -1.03 -0.22 -30.20
C ALA A 204 -2.11 0.80 -30.57
N TYR A 205 -2.74 1.39 -29.57
CA TYR A 205 -3.78 2.40 -29.73
C TYR A 205 -3.26 3.74 -29.24
N LYS A 206 -3.32 4.76 -30.10
CA LYS A 206 -2.88 6.11 -29.82
C LYS A 206 -4.07 6.94 -29.36
N LEU A 207 -3.99 7.47 -28.15
CA LEU A 207 -4.90 8.47 -27.63
C LEU A 207 -4.14 9.80 -27.50
N PRO A 208 -4.55 10.86 -28.20
CA PRO A 208 -3.94 12.17 -27.99
C PRO A 208 -4.24 12.66 -26.57
N ILE A 209 -3.25 13.25 -25.91
CA ILE A 209 -3.44 13.96 -24.66
C ILE A 209 -3.03 15.42 -24.87
N MET A 210 -3.74 16.35 -24.24
CA MET A 210 -3.47 17.77 -24.38
C MET A 210 -2.20 18.21 -23.66
N ASP A 211 -1.85 17.56 -22.54
CA ASP A 211 -0.67 17.93 -21.78
C ASP A 211 -0.12 16.78 -20.93
N PHE A 212 1.20 16.74 -20.81
CA PHE A 212 1.92 15.84 -19.92
C PHE A 212 2.92 16.66 -19.09
N GLU A 213 2.88 16.50 -17.77
CA GLU A 213 3.73 17.24 -16.85
C GLU A 213 4.48 16.31 -15.91
N VAL A 214 5.76 16.64 -15.68
CA VAL A 214 6.59 16.04 -14.64
C VAL A 214 6.86 17.11 -13.60
N LEU A 215 6.31 16.91 -12.40
CA LEU A 215 6.32 17.89 -11.31
C LEU A 215 7.27 17.45 -10.19
N PRO A 216 7.90 18.36 -9.44
CA PRO A 216 8.63 17.99 -8.23
C PRO A 216 7.65 17.64 -7.10
N LEU A 217 8.10 16.81 -6.15
CA LEU A 217 7.38 16.59 -4.88
C LEU A 217 7.11 17.91 -4.15
N ILE A 218 5.93 18.00 -3.55
CA ILE A 218 5.48 19.20 -2.81
C ILE A 218 6.11 19.20 -1.42
N ASP A 219 6.87 20.24 -1.09
CA ASP A 219 7.42 20.41 0.25
C ASP A 219 6.30 20.70 1.26
N LEU A 220 6.23 19.91 2.33
CA LEU A 220 5.32 20.17 3.44
C LEU A 220 5.89 21.23 4.38
N HIS A 221 5.05 22.16 4.84
CA HIS A 221 5.42 23.12 5.89
C HIS A 221 5.13 22.60 7.31
N MET A 222 4.26 21.61 7.41
CA MET A 222 3.92 20.94 8.66
C MET A 222 4.49 19.51 8.65
N PRO A 223 4.97 19.00 9.79
CA PRO A 223 5.36 17.61 9.92
C PRO A 223 4.16 16.70 9.70
N ILE A 224 4.41 15.47 9.25
CA ILE A 224 3.37 14.43 9.28
C ILE A 224 3.30 13.80 10.67
N ALA A 225 2.11 13.38 11.08
CA ALA A 225 1.90 12.65 12.31
C ALA A 225 1.84 11.15 12.03
N LEU A 226 2.59 10.35 12.78
CA LEU A 226 2.61 8.90 12.68
C LEU A 226 2.38 8.30 14.06
N ASP A 227 1.46 7.34 14.15
CA ASP A 227 1.28 6.51 15.34
C ASP A 227 1.69 5.08 14.98
N LEU A 228 2.83 4.65 15.55
CA LEU A 228 3.34 3.29 15.43
C LEU A 228 2.71 2.47 16.56
N GLY A 229 1.60 1.78 16.27
CA GLY A 229 0.92 0.90 17.21
C GLY A 229 1.44 -0.54 17.16
N SER A 230 1.16 -1.29 18.23
CA SER A 230 1.52 -2.72 18.33
C SER A 230 0.80 -3.60 17.31
N THR A 231 -0.41 -3.21 16.92
CA THR A 231 -1.23 -3.96 15.97
C THR A 231 -1.35 -3.25 14.63
N ASN A 232 -1.52 -1.94 14.62
CA ASN A 232 -1.66 -1.14 13.40
C ASN A 232 -0.87 0.16 13.51
N THR A 233 -0.50 0.70 12.35
CA THR A 233 0.14 2.00 12.19
C THR A 233 -0.78 2.91 11.38
N THR A 234 -0.85 4.19 11.77
CA THR A 234 -1.57 5.23 11.00
C THR A 234 -0.64 6.40 10.75
N VAL A 235 -0.85 7.05 9.60
CA VAL A 235 -0.16 8.29 9.23
C VAL A 235 -1.18 9.31 8.76
N ALA A 236 -0.98 10.56 9.14
CA ALA A 236 -1.78 11.67 8.66
C ALA A 236 -0.91 12.91 8.43
N MET A 237 -1.32 13.72 7.45
CA MET A 237 -0.76 15.06 7.23
C MET A 237 -1.84 16.13 7.39
N TYR A 238 -1.42 17.37 7.60
CA TYR A 238 -2.31 18.52 7.53
C TYR A 238 -2.18 19.18 6.17
N ALA A 239 -3.26 19.18 5.38
CA ALA A 239 -3.30 19.78 4.05
C ALA A 239 -3.51 21.30 4.15
N ASP A 240 -2.45 22.03 4.52
CA ASP A 240 -2.50 23.49 4.59
C ASP A 240 -2.78 24.14 3.21
N SER A 241 -3.09 25.44 3.22
CA SER A 241 -3.37 26.22 2.01
C SER A 241 -2.25 26.22 0.98
N SER A 242 -0.98 26.11 1.40
CA SER A 242 0.18 26.10 0.49
C SER A 242 0.26 24.77 -0.25
N TYR A 243 0.15 23.67 0.48
CA TYR A 243 0.08 22.33 -0.10
C TYR A 243 -1.13 22.17 -1.03
N TYR A 244 -2.32 22.58 -0.57
CA TYR A 244 -3.58 22.41 -1.30
C TYR A 244 -3.56 23.07 -2.69
N ARG A 245 -2.88 24.22 -2.82
CA ARG A 245 -2.78 24.94 -4.10
C ARG A 245 -1.81 24.32 -5.08
N GLN A 246 -0.85 23.52 -4.61
CA GLN A 246 0.19 22.90 -5.43
C GLN A 246 -0.21 21.51 -5.95
N ILE A 247 -1.09 20.80 -5.24
CA ILE A 247 -1.50 19.47 -5.67
C ILE A 247 -2.61 19.52 -6.75
N ASN A 248 -2.27 19.10 -7.96
CA ASN A 248 -3.20 19.10 -9.10
C ASN A 248 -4.40 18.16 -8.91
N THR A 249 -4.23 17.09 -8.14
CA THR A 249 -5.24 16.03 -7.95
C THR A 249 -6.01 16.14 -6.62
N ALA A 250 -5.98 17.31 -5.95
CA ALA A 250 -6.59 17.50 -4.63
C ALA A 250 -8.07 17.07 -4.60
N LYS A 251 -8.85 17.48 -5.60
CA LYS A 251 -10.29 17.17 -5.68
C LYS A 251 -10.55 15.68 -5.92
N GLN A 252 -9.81 15.06 -6.83
CA GLN A 252 -9.89 13.63 -7.15
C GLN A 252 -9.56 12.79 -5.91
N ARG A 253 -8.61 13.24 -5.11
CA ARG A 253 -8.19 12.61 -3.85
C ARG A 253 -9.11 12.92 -2.66
N GLY A 254 -10.15 13.73 -2.83
CA GLY A 254 -11.03 14.15 -1.74
C GLY A 254 -10.34 15.00 -0.67
N ILE A 255 -9.15 15.54 -0.96
CA ILE A 255 -8.39 16.40 -0.05
C ILE A 255 -9.12 17.74 0.04
N LYS A 256 -9.29 18.23 1.27
CA LYS A 256 -9.86 19.56 1.54
C LYS A 256 -8.79 20.46 2.15
N GLU A 257 -8.83 21.73 1.77
CA GLU A 257 -7.94 22.74 2.32
C GLU A 257 -8.13 22.87 3.83
N ASN A 258 -7.03 22.99 4.57
CA ASN A 258 -6.99 23.13 6.03
C ASN A 258 -7.66 21.95 6.77
N THR A 259 -7.43 20.73 6.30
CA THR A 259 -7.93 19.51 6.94
C THR A 259 -6.83 18.48 7.20
N ILE A 260 -7.09 17.57 8.14
CA ILE A 260 -6.25 16.41 8.39
C ILE A 260 -6.61 15.34 7.35
N CYS A 261 -5.60 14.82 6.66
CA CYS A 261 -5.73 13.78 5.66
C CYS A 261 -4.97 12.54 6.10
N HIS A 262 -5.67 11.42 6.30
CA HIS A 262 -5.07 10.13 6.61
C HIS A 262 -4.53 9.47 5.35
N THR A 263 -3.37 8.83 5.46
CA THR A 263 -2.84 7.95 4.41
C THR A 263 -3.81 6.77 4.23
N LEU A 264 -4.12 6.47 2.97
CA LEU A 264 -4.91 5.29 2.61
C LEU A 264 -3.97 4.19 2.15
N PHE A 265 -4.08 3.03 2.79
CA PHE A 265 -3.33 1.83 2.46
C PHE A 265 -4.21 0.94 1.57
N PHE A 266 -3.76 0.74 0.33
CA PHE A 266 -4.42 -0.12 -0.64
C PHE A 266 -3.67 -1.44 -0.72
N GLU A 267 -4.40 -2.54 -0.60
CA GLU A 267 -3.82 -3.87 -0.75
C GLU A 267 -4.82 -4.79 -1.46
N SER A 268 -4.32 -5.64 -2.35
CA SER A 268 -5.11 -6.63 -3.06
C SER A 268 -4.52 -8.00 -2.76
N VAL A 269 -5.22 -8.80 -1.97
CA VAL A 269 -4.77 -10.12 -1.53
C VAL A 269 -5.88 -11.15 -1.63
N GLY A 270 -5.58 -12.33 -2.16
CA GLY A 270 -6.55 -13.41 -2.29
C GLY A 270 -7.78 -13.10 -3.15
N GLY A 271 -7.65 -12.14 -4.09
CA GLY A 271 -8.76 -11.60 -4.88
C GLY A 271 -9.60 -10.52 -4.20
N GLU A 272 -9.29 -10.16 -2.95
CA GLU A 272 -10.02 -9.12 -2.24
C GLU A 272 -9.21 -7.82 -2.17
N ASN A 273 -9.90 -6.70 -2.39
CA ASN A 273 -9.33 -5.37 -2.25
C ASN A 273 -9.64 -4.79 -0.88
N PHE A 274 -8.62 -4.19 -0.27
CA PHE A 274 -8.73 -3.50 0.99
C PHE A 274 -8.26 -2.06 0.83
N THR A 275 -9.00 -1.14 1.44
CA THR A 275 -8.65 0.27 1.52
C THR A 275 -8.87 0.71 2.95
N GLU A 276 -7.78 1.00 3.64
CA GLU A 276 -7.81 1.23 5.08
C GLU A 276 -7.02 2.49 5.44
N MET A 277 -7.43 3.15 6.52
CA MET A 277 -6.68 4.30 7.07
C MET A 277 -5.58 3.85 8.05
N MET A 278 -5.47 2.55 8.28
CA MET A 278 -4.49 1.94 9.17
C MET A 278 -3.91 0.71 8.48
N ILE A 279 -2.61 0.54 8.58
CA ILE A 279 -1.89 -0.63 8.07
C ILE A 279 -1.52 -1.53 9.24
N PRO A 280 -1.68 -2.86 9.16
CA PRO A 280 -1.18 -3.75 10.18
C PRO A 280 0.32 -3.59 10.42
N THR A 281 0.75 -3.63 11.67
CA THR A 281 2.17 -3.55 12.06
C THR A 281 2.81 -4.93 12.00
N VAL A 282 2.88 -5.47 10.78
CA VAL A 282 3.36 -6.84 10.50
C VAL A 282 4.34 -6.83 9.33
N VAL A 283 5.40 -7.63 9.45
CA VAL A 283 6.44 -7.79 8.44
C VAL A 283 6.61 -9.28 8.13
N ALA A 284 6.56 -9.66 6.87
CA ALA A 284 6.85 -11.01 6.41
C ALA A 284 8.07 -11.00 5.49
N VAL A 285 8.98 -11.96 5.66
CA VAL A 285 10.13 -12.15 4.76
C VAL A 285 9.66 -12.92 3.54
N THR A 286 9.78 -12.30 2.36
CA THR A 286 9.38 -12.94 1.10
C THR A 286 10.58 -13.57 0.40
N GLU A 287 11.73 -12.91 0.45
CA GLU A 287 12.93 -13.44 -0.18
C GLU A 287 14.22 -13.03 0.55
N VAL A 288 15.14 -13.97 0.73
CA VAL A 288 16.50 -13.71 1.20
C VAL A 288 17.48 -13.90 0.04
N LYS A 289 18.05 -12.80 -0.45
CA LYS A 289 19.05 -12.77 -1.52
C LYS A 289 20.44 -12.47 -0.97
N GLU A 290 21.46 -12.72 -1.77
CA GLU A 290 22.81 -12.27 -1.47
C GLU A 290 22.83 -10.74 -1.46
N GLY A 291 23.06 -10.15 -0.29
CA GLY A 291 23.12 -8.69 -0.12
C GLY A 291 21.79 -7.98 0.13
N SER A 292 20.62 -8.55 -0.20
CA SER A 292 19.31 -7.91 0.01
C SER A 292 18.25 -8.84 0.59
N ILE A 293 17.25 -8.24 1.23
CA ILE A 293 16.06 -8.94 1.74
C ILE A 293 14.83 -8.24 1.21
N GLU A 294 13.87 -9.04 0.75
CA GLU A 294 12.58 -8.57 0.32
C GLU A 294 11.53 -8.89 1.39
N TYR A 295 10.65 -7.93 1.61
CA TYR A 295 9.62 -7.98 2.63
C TYR A 295 8.24 -7.74 2.02
N ALA A 296 7.24 -8.37 2.60
CA ALA A 296 5.86 -7.94 2.52
C ALA A 296 5.48 -7.26 3.85
N PHE A 297 4.59 -6.28 3.78
CA PHE A 297 4.18 -5.49 4.94
C PHE A 297 2.67 -5.51 5.12
N GLY A 298 2.23 -5.24 6.35
CA GLY A 298 0.83 -5.01 6.67
C GLY A 298 -0.08 -6.15 6.28
N ARG A 299 -1.14 -5.83 5.52
CA ARG A 299 -2.16 -6.80 5.12
C ARG A 299 -1.60 -7.90 4.21
N LYS A 300 -0.64 -7.59 3.34
CA LYS A 300 0.06 -8.59 2.53
C LYS A 300 0.86 -9.56 3.38
N ALA A 301 1.57 -9.05 4.39
CA ALA A 301 2.29 -9.90 5.35
C ALA A 301 1.33 -10.83 6.12
N LEU A 302 0.20 -10.30 6.60
CA LEU A 302 -0.84 -11.10 7.25
C LEU A 302 -1.42 -12.17 6.33
N TRP A 303 -1.67 -11.83 5.07
CA TRP A 303 -2.17 -12.76 4.08
C TRP A 303 -1.17 -13.88 3.82
N TYR A 304 0.11 -13.55 3.63
CA TYR A 304 1.16 -14.55 3.42
C TYR A 304 1.27 -15.49 4.63
N ALA A 305 1.20 -14.95 5.85
CA ALA A 305 1.17 -15.76 7.07
C ALA A 305 -0.04 -16.72 7.11
N ASN A 306 -1.19 -16.30 6.60
CA ASN A 306 -2.38 -17.16 6.52
C ASN A 306 -2.25 -18.28 5.46
N LEU A 307 -1.54 -18.03 4.36
CA LEU A 307 -1.28 -19.03 3.33
C LEU A 307 -0.28 -20.10 3.79
N SER A 308 0.67 -19.72 4.64
CA SER A 308 1.84 -20.53 5.00
C SER A 308 1.70 -21.45 6.21
N TYR A 309 0.49 -21.55 6.78
CA TYR A 309 0.17 -22.38 7.96
C TYR A 309 0.50 -23.89 7.82
N THR A 310 0.96 -24.33 6.65
CA THR A 310 1.26 -25.74 6.33
C THR A 310 2.64 -25.88 5.67
N ASP A 311 3.72 -25.75 6.42
CA ASP A 311 5.07 -26.29 6.12
C ASP A 311 6.12 -25.39 5.41
N LYS A 312 5.79 -24.17 4.93
CA LYS A 312 6.74 -23.32 4.15
C LYS A 312 7.62 -22.33 4.95
N GLY A 313 7.60 -22.39 6.28
CA GLY A 313 8.68 -21.93 7.18
C GLY A 313 9.42 -20.61 6.88
N PHE A 314 8.72 -19.50 6.59
CA PHE A 314 9.35 -18.16 6.50
C PHE A 314 9.05 -17.29 7.72
N SER A 315 9.92 -16.31 7.98
CA SER A 315 9.81 -15.43 9.14
C SER A 315 8.69 -14.40 8.96
N VAL A 316 7.80 -14.33 9.95
CA VAL A 316 6.78 -13.28 10.08
C VAL A 316 6.87 -12.66 11.47
N PHE A 317 6.97 -11.34 11.51
CA PHE A 317 7.11 -10.57 12.73
C PHE A 317 5.85 -9.73 12.98
N TYR A 318 5.26 -9.96 14.14
CA TYR A 318 4.14 -9.20 14.67
C TYR A 318 4.65 -8.30 15.79
N ASP A 319 3.96 -7.18 16.02
CA ASP A 319 4.23 -6.29 17.16
C ASP A 319 5.69 -5.83 17.25
N ILE A 320 6.26 -5.40 16.11
CA ILE A 320 7.64 -4.89 16.04
C ILE A 320 7.83 -3.62 16.90
N LYS A 321 6.75 -2.97 17.35
CA LYS A 321 6.78 -1.87 18.35
C LYS A 321 7.43 -2.34 19.67
N ARG A 322 7.24 -3.60 20.07
CA ARG A 322 7.85 -4.12 21.33
C ARG A 322 9.38 -4.14 21.30
N TRP A 323 9.98 -4.08 20.13
CA TRP A 323 11.44 -4.14 19.96
C TRP A 323 12.15 -2.83 20.31
N VAL A 324 11.43 -1.78 20.67
CA VAL A 324 12.04 -0.50 21.09
C VAL A 324 13.01 -0.70 22.25
N GLY A 325 12.80 -1.67 23.14
CA GLY A 325 13.72 -1.94 24.26
C GLY A 325 15.05 -2.59 23.87
N ASP A 326 15.13 -3.20 22.69
CA ASP A 326 16.27 -4.03 22.25
C ASP A 326 16.42 -4.04 20.72
N PHE A 327 16.25 -2.87 20.09
CA PHE A 327 16.23 -2.70 18.63
C PHE A 327 17.55 -3.07 17.93
N GLU A 328 18.66 -3.17 18.68
CA GLU A 328 19.96 -3.59 18.15
C GLU A 328 20.10 -5.12 18.07
N ARG A 329 19.21 -5.87 18.73
CA ARG A 329 19.23 -7.33 18.71
C ARG A 329 19.04 -7.84 17.28
N LYS A 330 19.75 -8.91 16.95
CA LYS A 330 19.60 -9.61 15.66
C LYS A 330 18.50 -10.65 15.73
N GLU A 331 17.68 -10.70 14.69
CA GLU A 331 16.70 -11.74 14.41
C GLU A 331 17.17 -12.61 13.25
N GLU A 332 16.83 -13.89 13.30
CA GLU A 332 17.01 -14.81 12.18
C GLU A 332 15.82 -14.66 11.21
N LEU A 333 16.15 -14.24 9.99
CA LEU A 333 15.20 -14.15 8.88
C LEU A 333 15.35 -15.38 8.01
N THR A 334 14.25 -16.04 7.68
CA THR A 334 14.21 -17.19 6.77
C THR A 334 13.14 -16.95 5.71
N ASP A 335 13.42 -17.26 4.45
CA ASP A 335 12.42 -17.26 3.38
C ASP A 335 11.78 -18.64 3.15
N SER A 336 10.81 -18.70 2.24
CA SER A 336 10.08 -19.93 1.93
C SER A 336 10.94 -21.05 1.30
N LYS A 337 12.17 -20.74 0.88
CA LYS A 337 13.15 -21.68 0.33
C LYS A 337 14.16 -22.14 1.39
N GLY A 338 14.02 -21.71 2.64
CA GLY A 338 14.92 -22.04 3.74
C GLY A 338 16.24 -21.25 3.72
N ARG A 339 16.38 -20.23 2.86
CA ARG A 339 17.54 -19.33 2.90
C ARG A 339 17.38 -18.42 4.11
N TYR A 340 18.47 -18.21 4.85
CA TYR A 340 18.41 -17.44 6.09
C TYR A 340 19.51 -16.38 6.22
N ARG A 341 19.25 -15.36 7.04
CA ARG A 341 20.20 -14.29 7.39
C ARG A 341 19.87 -13.66 8.74
N TYR A 342 20.87 -13.22 9.48
CA TYR A 342 20.68 -12.43 10.70
C TYR A 342 20.66 -10.94 10.41
N VAL A 343 19.65 -10.23 10.91
CA VAL A 343 19.43 -8.78 10.68
C VAL A 343 19.02 -8.09 11.98
N GLN A 344 19.47 -6.87 12.20
CA GLN A 344 19.08 -6.12 13.39
C GLN A 344 17.60 -5.72 13.33
N ARG A 345 16.90 -5.76 14.47
CA ARG A 345 15.49 -5.35 14.56
C ARG A 345 15.26 -3.93 14.05
N ILE A 346 16.20 -3.02 14.26
CA ILE A 346 16.14 -1.64 13.76
C ILE A 346 16.07 -1.56 12.23
N GLU A 347 16.71 -2.47 11.52
CA GLU A 347 16.67 -2.54 10.06
C GLU A 347 15.29 -2.98 9.56
N ILE A 348 14.65 -3.90 10.28
CA ILE A 348 13.28 -4.38 9.99
C ILE A 348 12.26 -3.27 10.27
N ILE A 349 12.39 -2.57 11.41
CA ILE A 349 11.56 -1.40 11.75
C ILE A 349 11.75 -0.29 10.72
N GLY A 350 12.98 -0.01 10.33
CA GLY A 350 13.30 0.97 9.29
C GLY A 350 12.70 0.61 7.93
N ALA A 351 12.75 -0.66 7.53
CA ALA A 351 12.12 -1.13 6.31
C ALA A 351 10.58 -0.94 6.34
N TYR A 352 9.94 -1.26 7.47
CA TYR A 352 8.51 -1.04 7.66
C TYR A 352 8.14 0.45 7.62
N LEU A 353 8.85 1.30 8.36
CA LEU A 353 8.60 2.74 8.36
C LEU A 353 8.84 3.36 6.99
N ARG A 354 9.90 2.96 6.27
CA ARG A 354 10.14 3.40 4.89
C ARG A 354 8.94 3.09 4.01
N HIS A 355 8.43 1.87 4.05
CA HIS A 355 7.24 1.47 3.29
C HIS A 355 6.02 2.35 3.60
N VAL A 356 5.76 2.61 4.88
CA VAL A 356 4.65 3.48 5.31
C VAL A 356 4.81 4.92 4.84
N LEU A 357 6.04 5.45 4.90
CA LEU A 357 6.37 6.80 4.44
C LEU A 357 6.31 6.92 2.91
N ASP A 358 6.74 5.89 2.18
CA ASP A 358 6.66 5.83 0.72
C ASP A 358 5.20 5.85 0.24
N ILE A 359 4.32 5.05 0.86
CA ILE A 359 2.87 5.10 0.57
C ILE A 359 2.30 6.49 0.86
N THR A 360 2.74 7.13 1.96
CA THR A 360 2.31 8.49 2.32
C THR A 360 2.79 9.52 1.29
N ARG A 361 4.07 9.47 0.88
CA ARG A 361 4.64 10.29 -0.19
C ARG A 361 3.84 10.13 -1.48
N ASP A 362 3.54 8.90 -1.88
CA ASP A 362 2.83 8.61 -3.12
C ASP A 362 1.35 9.02 -3.06
N SER A 363 0.74 8.93 -1.88
CA SER A 363 -0.64 9.36 -1.60
C SER A 363 -0.81 10.87 -1.55
N PHE A 364 0.25 11.63 -1.29
CA PHE A 364 0.14 13.08 -1.15
C PHE A 364 1.09 13.85 -2.07
N LYS A 365 1.88 13.16 -2.89
CA LYS A 365 2.87 13.71 -3.81
C LYS A 365 3.80 14.72 -3.12
N CYS A 366 4.20 14.40 -1.89
CA CYS A 366 4.87 15.33 -0.99
C CYS A 366 6.27 14.87 -0.60
N ARG A 367 7.16 15.82 -0.30
CA ARG A 367 8.45 15.53 0.33
C ARG A 367 8.28 15.59 1.84
N ILE A 368 8.45 14.45 2.48
CA ILE A 368 8.40 14.32 3.94
C ILE A 368 9.77 14.69 4.50
N LYS A 369 9.85 15.78 5.28
CA LYS A 369 11.08 16.22 5.96
C LYS A 369 11.07 15.91 7.45
N GLU A 370 9.90 16.02 8.06
CA GLU A 370 9.70 15.82 9.50
C GLU A 370 8.52 14.88 9.77
N VAL A 371 8.72 13.94 10.70
CA VAL A 371 7.72 12.99 11.19
C VAL A 371 7.62 13.09 12.70
N TYR A 372 6.40 13.33 13.19
CA TYR A 372 6.09 13.41 14.61
C TYR A 372 5.42 12.13 15.05
N ILE A 373 6.05 11.42 15.99
CA ILE A 373 5.60 10.14 16.50
C ILE A 373 5.06 10.27 17.92
N THR A 374 3.91 9.64 18.17
CA THR A 374 3.34 9.43 19.52
C THR A 374 4.00 8.24 20.19
N VAL A 375 4.35 8.39 21.48
CA VAL A 375 4.99 7.31 22.25
C VAL A 375 4.40 7.16 23.64
N PRO A 376 4.52 5.98 24.28
CA PRO A 376 4.14 5.80 25.68
C PRO A 376 5.01 6.65 26.61
N VAL A 377 4.39 7.30 27.62
CA VAL A 377 5.06 8.22 28.57
C VAL A 377 6.32 7.60 29.21
N LYS A 378 6.24 6.33 29.65
CA LYS A 378 7.31 5.66 30.40
C LYS A 378 8.54 5.31 29.56
N GLN A 379 8.41 5.24 28.24
CA GLN A 379 9.46 4.74 27.34
C GLN A 379 10.11 5.82 26.48
N LYS A 380 9.74 7.09 26.68
CA LYS A 380 10.16 8.22 25.83
C LYS A 380 11.66 8.24 25.50
N HIS A 381 12.53 8.10 26.50
CA HIS A 381 13.98 8.17 26.28
C HIS A 381 14.52 7.04 25.39
N VAL A 382 13.98 5.82 25.52
CA VAL A 382 14.37 4.67 24.71
C VAL A 382 13.90 4.85 23.26
N TYR A 383 12.68 5.38 23.08
CA TYR A 383 12.20 5.77 21.75
C TYR A 383 13.09 6.82 21.12
N GLU A 384 13.47 7.89 21.82
CA GLU A 384 14.32 8.96 21.27
C GLU A 384 15.65 8.42 20.70
N GLN A 385 16.28 7.45 21.37
CA GLN A 385 17.51 6.80 20.88
C GLN A 385 17.24 6.03 19.58
N MET A 386 16.22 5.18 19.56
CA MET A 386 15.82 4.41 18.39
C MET A 386 15.47 5.33 17.20
N LEU A 387 14.70 6.39 17.47
CA LEU A 387 14.22 7.33 16.46
C LEU A 387 15.36 8.18 15.87
N SER A 388 16.39 8.49 16.65
CA SER A 388 17.60 9.16 16.11
C SER A 388 18.28 8.31 15.04
N ILE A 389 18.44 7.01 15.30
CA ILE A 389 19.04 6.07 14.33
C ILE A 389 18.14 5.94 13.11
N LEU A 390 16.82 5.78 13.31
CA LEU A 390 15.86 5.71 12.21
C LEU A 390 15.83 6.99 11.37
N SER A 391 16.04 8.16 11.98
CA SER A 391 16.07 9.44 11.27
C SER A 391 17.21 9.47 10.25
N GLU A 392 18.40 9.00 10.65
CA GLU A 392 19.56 8.89 9.75
C GLU A 392 19.31 7.83 8.66
N MET A 393 18.84 6.64 9.04
CA MET A 393 18.57 5.53 8.11
C MET A 393 17.53 5.85 7.05
N LEU A 394 16.56 6.70 7.39
CA LEU A 394 15.46 7.10 6.51
C LEU A 394 15.67 8.46 5.86
N SER A 395 16.73 9.18 6.23
CA SER A 395 17.01 10.55 5.76
C SER A 395 15.83 11.51 5.96
N VAL A 396 15.13 11.36 7.08
CA VAL A 396 13.96 12.13 7.50
C VAL A 396 14.06 12.40 9.00
N GLU A 397 13.72 13.59 9.45
CA GLU A 397 13.79 13.90 10.88
C GLU A 397 12.59 13.32 11.62
N ILE A 398 12.82 12.36 12.52
CA ILE A 398 11.77 11.68 13.28
C ILE A 398 11.87 12.07 14.75
N LYS A 399 10.83 12.70 15.29
CA LYS A 399 10.80 13.25 16.65
C LYS A 399 9.65 12.71 17.47
N VAL A 400 9.90 12.53 18.77
CA VAL A 400 8.83 12.43 19.75
C VAL A 400 8.31 13.84 20.04
N THR A 401 7.01 14.06 19.84
CA THR A 401 6.38 15.33 20.26
C THR A 401 5.48 15.14 21.47
N LEU A 402 4.51 14.25 21.37
CA LEU A 402 3.50 14.04 22.39
C LEU A 402 3.49 12.59 22.86
N ASP A 403 3.14 12.39 24.13
CA ASP A 403 2.69 11.07 24.54
C ASP A 403 1.27 10.79 24.01
N GLU A 404 0.95 9.51 23.84
CA GLU A 404 -0.33 9.04 23.29
C GLU A 404 -1.54 9.63 24.04
N SER A 405 -1.50 9.71 25.37
CA SER A 405 -2.59 10.29 26.18
C SER A 405 -2.76 11.80 25.93
N THR A 406 -1.66 12.54 25.80
CA THR A 406 -1.72 13.98 25.48
C THR A 406 -2.23 14.21 24.05
N ALA A 407 -1.90 13.35 23.09
CA ALA A 407 -2.44 13.43 21.72
C ALA A 407 -3.98 13.29 21.72
N VAL A 408 -4.52 12.33 22.50
CA VAL A 408 -5.97 12.17 22.69
C VAL A 408 -6.58 13.41 23.33
N LEU A 409 -5.90 14.03 24.29
CA LEU A 409 -6.36 15.26 24.94
C LEU A 409 -6.48 16.43 23.95
N TYR A 410 -5.53 16.61 23.04
CA TYR A 410 -5.62 17.63 21.99
C TYR A 410 -6.82 17.40 21.06
N SER A 411 -7.09 16.16 20.68
CA SER A 411 -8.29 15.80 19.90
C SER A 411 -9.57 16.19 20.64
N PHE A 412 -9.63 15.93 21.95
CA PHE A 412 -10.75 16.33 22.80
C PHE A 412 -10.92 17.86 22.87
N ILE A 413 -9.82 18.58 23.08
CA ILE A 413 -9.81 20.05 23.12
C ILE A 413 -10.28 20.65 21.80
N SER A 414 -9.83 20.12 20.65
CA SER A 414 -10.27 20.59 19.32
C SER A 414 -11.79 20.46 19.16
N LYS A 415 -12.35 19.29 19.50
CA LYS A 415 -13.80 19.04 19.43
C LYS A 415 -14.59 19.95 20.38
N MET A 416 -14.04 20.26 21.55
CA MET A 416 -14.66 21.20 22.49
C MET A 416 -14.63 22.63 21.96
N ARG A 417 -13.54 23.03 21.30
CA ARG A 417 -13.39 24.34 20.66
C ARG A 417 -14.38 24.51 19.50
N GLU A 418 -14.49 23.53 18.61
CA GLU A 418 -15.46 23.53 17.49
C GLU A 418 -16.91 23.69 17.98
N LYS A 419 -17.23 23.15 19.16
CA LYS A 419 -18.55 23.25 19.77
C LYS A 419 -18.74 24.47 20.68
N ASN A 420 -17.76 25.38 20.75
CA ASN A 420 -17.74 26.54 21.65
C ASN A 420 -18.03 26.18 23.13
N ARG A 421 -17.47 25.06 23.61
CA ARG A 421 -17.70 24.55 24.99
C ARG A 421 -16.57 24.88 25.96
N LEU A 422 -15.51 25.53 25.49
CA LEU A 422 -14.37 25.93 26.30
C LEU A 422 -14.63 27.31 26.92
N LYS A 423 -14.53 27.42 28.24
CA LYS A 423 -14.65 28.66 29.00
C LYS A 423 -13.33 29.04 29.63
N ASP A 424 -13.05 30.34 29.59
CA ASP A 424 -11.86 30.93 30.19
C ASP A 424 -11.75 30.62 31.69
N GLY A 425 -10.57 30.15 32.12
CA GLY A 425 -10.25 29.83 33.51
C GLY A 425 -10.88 28.53 34.06
N GLU A 426 -11.80 27.91 33.34
CA GLU A 426 -12.46 26.67 33.78
C GLU A 426 -11.50 25.47 33.72
N SER A 427 -11.55 24.60 34.74
CA SER A 427 -10.77 23.37 34.80
C SER A 427 -11.56 22.20 34.27
N TYR A 428 -11.05 21.58 33.22
CA TYR A 428 -11.60 20.37 32.64
C TYR A 428 -10.76 19.17 33.08
N LYS A 429 -11.43 18.04 33.33
CA LYS A 429 -10.79 16.76 33.68
C LYS A 429 -11.24 15.70 32.69
N ALA A 430 -10.32 14.86 32.28
CA ALA A 430 -10.57 13.72 31.40
C ALA A 430 -9.89 12.48 31.99
N LEU A 431 -10.57 11.35 31.88
CA LEU A 431 -9.97 10.04 32.11
C LEU A 431 -9.87 9.38 30.73
N ILE A 432 -8.63 9.07 30.32
CA ILE A 432 -8.32 8.49 29.02
C ILE A 432 -8.00 7.02 29.26
N MET A 433 -8.81 6.16 28.68
CA MET A 433 -8.60 4.71 28.64
C MET A 433 -8.25 4.35 27.21
N ASP A 434 -6.99 4.02 26.98
CA ASP A 434 -6.48 3.60 25.68
C ASP A 434 -6.35 2.07 25.68
N CYS A 435 -7.14 1.41 24.84
CA CYS A 435 -7.18 -0.05 24.74
C CYS A 435 -6.72 -0.47 23.34
N GLY A 436 -5.42 -0.64 23.19
CA GLY A 436 -4.81 -1.19 21.98
C GLY A 436 -4.97 -2.70 21.86
N GLY A 437 -4.38 -3.28 20.81
CA GLY A 437 -4.41 -4.73 20.60
C GLY A 437 -3.55 -5.49 21.61
N GLY A 438 -2.33 -5.02 21.87
CA GLY A 438 -1.41 -5.65 22.84
C GLY A 438 -1.38 -4.99 24.22
N THR A 439 -1.80 -3.74 24.34
CA THR A 439 -1.60 -2.91 25.55
C THR A 439 -2.88 -2.16 25.93
N THR A 440 -3.08 -1.93 27.22
CA THR A 440 -4.14 -1.06 27.74
C THR A 440 -3.53 -0.07 28.74
N ASP A 441 -3.75 1.22 28.54
CA ASP A 441 -3.26 2.29 29.40
C ASP A 441 -4.41 3.17 29.91
N LEU A 442 -4.26 3.65 31.14
CA LEU A 442 -5.20 4.52 31.82
C LEU A 442 -4.47 5.77 32.32
N SER A 443 -4.86 6.93 31.81
CA SER A 443 -4.29 8.22 32.16
C SER A 443 -5.37 9.17 32.63
N ALA A 444 -5.08 9.97 33.66
CA ALA A 444 -5.93 11.09 34.05
C ALA A 444 -5.29 12.38 33.58
N CYS A 445 -6.07 13.16 32.84
CA CYS A 445 -5.64 14.44 32.32
C CYS A 445 -6.51 15.55 32.92
N LYS A 446 -5.89 16.71 33.11
CA LYS A 446 -6.59 17.93 33.49
C LYS A 446 -6.05 19.05 32.62
N PHE A 447 -6.93 19.91 32.14
CA PHE A 447 -6.51 21.09 31.42
C PHE A 447 -7.33 22.32 31.80
N LYS A 448 -6.71 23.48 31.60
CA LYS A 448 -7.33 24.80 31.69
C LYS A 448 -7.01 25.59 30.44
N VAL A 449 -7.95 26.40 29.99
CA VAL A 449 -7.74 27.36 28.91
C VAL A 449 -7.79 28.77 29.49
N HIS A 450 -6.86 29.60 29.07
CA HIS A 450 -6.84 31.03 29.37
C HIS A 450 -6.88 31.83 28.07
N ALA A 451 -7.85 32.73 27.93
CA ALA A 451 -8.00 33.59 26.77
C ALA A 451 -7.50 35.00 27.09
N LYS A 452 -6.58 35.52 26.28
CA LYS A 452 -6.12 36.92 26.34
C LYS A 452 -6.11 37.51 24.94
N GLY A 453 -7.19 38.22 24.60
CA GLY A 453 -7.44 38.65 23.22
C GLY A 453 -7.62 37.43 22.31
N ASP A 454 -6.90 37.40 21.19
CA ASP A 454 -6.92 36.28 20.24
C ASP A 454 -6.01 35.10 20.64
N ILE A 455 -5.23 35.25 21.72
CA ILE A 455 -4.32 34.20 22.19
C ILE A 455 -5.03 33.31 23.20
N GLN A 456 -5.04 32.00 22.93
CA GLN A 456 -5.49 30.97 23.86
C GLN A 456 -4.28 30.19 24.40
N THR A 457 -4.12 30.18 25.72
CA THR A 457 -3.08 29.40 26.42
C THR A 457 -3.71 28.19 27.08
N TYR A 458 -3.15 27.01 26.83
CA TYR A 458 -3.60 25.76 27.42
C TYR A 458 -2.58 25.27 28.46
N ILE A 459 -3.02 25.07 29.69
CA ILE A 459 -2.22 24.44 30.75
C ILE A 459 -2.73 23.02 30.91
N MET A 460 -1.87 22.03 30.66
CA MET A 460 -2.23 20.61 30.70
C MET A 460 -1.40 19.88 31.74
N GLU A 461 -2.07 19.06 32.54
CA GLU A 461 -1.47 18.14 33.51
C GLU A 461 -1.89 16.72 33.09
N ASN A 462 -0.90 15.85 32.85
CA ASN A 462 -1.13 14.44 32.53
C ASN A 462 -0.50 13.55 33.62
N SER A 463 -1.26 12.56 34.09
CA SER A 463 -0.82 11.60 35.09
C SER A 463 -1.26 10.20 34.69
N TYR A 464 -0.27 9.36 34.34
CA TYR A 464 -0.46 7.91 34.20
C TYR A 464 -1.04 7.34 35.51
N LYS A 465 -2.11 6.55 35.41
CA LYS A 465 -2.80 5.95 36.56
C LYS A 465 -2.56 4.46 36.66
N ASN A 466 -2.78 3.75 35.56
CA ASN A 466 -2.59 2.30 35.50
C ASN A 466 -2.40 1.87 34.05
N GLY A 467 -1.97 0.63 33.85
CA GLY A 467 -1.80 0.08 32.51
C GLY A 467 -1.26 -1.34 32.58
N ASN A 468 -1.48 -2.09 31.52
CA ASN A 468 -1.02 -3.46 31.37
C ASN A 468 -0.52 -3.66 29.94
N THR A 469 0.79 -3.92 29.82
CA THR A 469 1.49 -4.10 28.54
C THR A 469 1.22 -5.46 27.90
N ASP A 470 0.51 -6.36 28.58
CA ASP A 470 0.17 -7.71 28.12
C ASP A 470 -1.34 -7.98 28.17
N PHE A 471 -2.13 -6.91 28.25
CA PHE A 471 -3.59 -6.97 28.20
C PHE A 471 -4.16 -5.96 27.21
N GLY A 472 -4.83 -6.47 26.18
CA GLY A 472 -5.52 -5.67 25.17
C GLY A 472 -6.51 -6.52 24.36
N GLY A 473 -6.86 -6.02 23.17
CA GLY A 473 -7.79 -6.70 22.25
C GLY A 473 -7.39 -8.14 21.92
N ASN A 474 -6.09 -8.46 21.86
CA ASN A 474 -5.59 -9.80 21.57
C ASN A 474 -6.07 -10.83 22.61
N ASN A 475 -6.15 -10.44 23.88
CA ASN A 475 -6.63 -11.31 24.96
C ASN A 475 -8.14 -11.60 24.81
N ILE A 476 -8.91 -10.63 24.31
CA ILE A 476 -10.34 -10.79 24.02
C ILE A 476 -10.51 -11.78 22.86
N THR A 477 -9.77 -11.59 21.77
CA THR A 477 -9.77 -12.50 20.61
C THR A 477 -9.42 -13.93 21.03
N TYR A 478 -8.37 -14.10 21.85
CA TYR A 478 -8.00 -15.40 22.39
C TYR A 478 -9.15 -16.06 23.16
N ARG A 479 -9.84 -15.32 24.03
CA ARG A 479 -10.99 -15.85 24.79
C ARG A 479 -12.16 -16.25 23.90
N ILE A 480 -12.45 -15.47 22.85
CA ILE A 480 -13.47 -15.82 21.85
C ILE A 480 -13.09 -17.14 21.18
N ILE A 481 -11.86 -17.26 20.66
CA ILE A 481 -11.38 -18.48 19.98
C ILE A 481 -11.41 -19.68 20.94
N ALA A 482 -10.95 -19.52 22.18
CA ALA A 482 -10.95 -20.58 23.18
C ALA A 482 -12.37 -21.11 23.43
N THR A 483 -13.35 -20.20 23.50
CA THR A 483 -14.77 -20.54 23.68
C THR A 483 -15.33 -21.25 22.43
N SER A 484 -15.07 -20.74 21.23
CA SER A 484 -15.53 -21.38 19.98
C SER A 484 -14.89 -22.74 19.72
N LYS A 485 -13.63 -22.95 20.13
CA LYS A 485 -12.98 -24.27 20.08
C LYS A 485 -13.62 -25.26 21.05
N THR A 486 -14.05 -24.81 22.24
CA THR A 486 -14.73 -25.68 23.19
C THR A 486 -16.13 -26.07 22.70
N GLU A 487 -16.88 -25.17 22.06
CA GLU A 487 -18.18 -25.49 21.45
C GLU A 487 -18.06 -26.50 20.29
N ASN A 488 -17.03 -26.38 19.43
CA ASN A 488 -16.79 -27.34 18.35
C ASN A 488 -16.32 -28.73 18.88
N CYS A 489 -15.63 -28.79 20.02
CA CYS A 489 -15.31 -30.06 20.69
C CYS A 489 -16.55 -30.70 21.36
N ILE A 490 -17.52 -29.91 21.80
CA ILE A 490 -18.78 -30.42 22.38
C ILE A 490 -19.71 -30.94 21.27
N GLN A 491 -19.70 -30.35 20.06
CA GLN A 491 -20.47 -30.88 18.93
C GLN A 491 -19.88 -32.15 18.30
N THR A 492 -18.57 -32.38 18.43
CA THR A 492 -17.90 -33.60 17.92
C THR A 492 -17.89 -34.77 18.90
N SER A 493 -18.39 -34.57 20.12
CA SER A 493 -18.58 -35.63 21.12
C SER A 493 -20.01 -36.18 21.19
N TRP A 494 -20.88 -35.75 20.25
CA TRP A 494 -22.22 -36.31 20.02
C TRP A 494 -22.43 -36.66 18.54
N THR A 495 -21.61 -37.57 18.00
CA THR A 495 -21.95 -38.40 16.82
C THR A 495 -21.33 -39.77 16.98
#